data_AF-A0A352VE95-F1
#
_entry.id   AF-A0A352VE95-F1
#
_cell.length_a   1.000
_cell.length_b   1.000
_cell.length_c   1.000
_cell.angle_alpha   90.00
_cell.angle_beta   90.00
_cell.angle_gamma   90.00
#
_symmetry.space_group_name_H-M   'P 1'
#
loop_
_entity.id
_entity.type
_entity.pdbx_description
1 polymer ?
#
loop_
_entity_poly.entity_id
_entity_poly.type
_entity_poly.pdbx_seq_one_letter_code
_entity_poly.pdbx_strand_id
1 'polypeptide(L)'
;MQLNEYCELANRTNANLETEVLNTLHILMGMQTEIGELTDPFKKQLAYNKPVDWTNVKEELGDLMWYIGNLCYILNFDLEEILEKNIEKLKARYPEKFDSDKAINRNLSKERDILES
;
A
#
# COMPACT_ATOMS: atom_id res chain seq x y z
N MET A 1 -1.47 1.77 18.55
CA MET A 1 -0.42 2.34 17.70
C MET A 1 -1.12 3.21 16.68
N GLN A 2 -0.72 4.47 16.59
CA GLN A 2 -1.19 5.35 15.51
C GLN A 2 -0.46 5.03 14.20
N LEU A 3 -0.98 5.43 13.05
CA LEU A 3 -0.38 5.04 11.77
C LEU A 3 0.98 5.70 11.54
N ASN A 4 1.15 6.95 11.98
CA ASN A 4 2.44 7.62 11.89
C ASN A 4 3.46 7.04 12.89
N GLU A 5 3.03 6.61 14.08
CA GLU A 5 3.87 5.86 15.03
C GLU A 5 4.35 4.53 14.42
N TYR A 6 3.51 3.87 13.63
CA TYR A 6 3.92 2.67 12.89
C TYR A 6 5.04 2.94 11.89
N CYS A 7 4.97 4.03 11.12
CA CYS A 7 6.02 4.42 10.17
C CYS A 7 7.37 4.64 10.86
N GLU A 8 7.38 5.29 12.03
CA GLU A 8 8.59 5.48 12.85
C GLU A 8 9.17 4.14 13.32
N LEU A 9 8.31 3.24 13.81
CA LEU A 9 8.72 1.92 14.29
C LEU A 9 9.27 1.03 13.17
N ALA A 10 8.68 1.10 11.97
CA ALA A 10 9.16 0.39 10.79
C ALA A 10 10.53 0.93 10.35
N ASN A 11 10.68 2.24 10.27
CA ASN A 11 11.94 2.87 9.84
C ASN A 11 13.11 2.62 10.79
N ARG A 12 12.86 2.42 12.09
CA ARG A 12 13.90 2.00 13.05
C ARG A 12 14.63 0.70 12.62
N THR A 13 13.99 -0.14 11.83
CA THR A 13 14.54 -1.42 11.35
C THR A 13 15.03 -1.38 9.90
N ASN A 14 14.90 -0.25 9.21
CA ASN A 14 15.28 -0.11 7.82
C ASN A 14 16.81 0.08 7.67
N ALA A 15 17.38 -0.57 6.67
CA ALA A 15 18.76 -0.36 6.29
C ALA A 15 18.93 1.01 5.63
N ASN A 16 19.95 1.77 6.01
CA ASN A 16 20.27 3.04 5.37
C ASN A 16 21.34 2.84 4.28
N LEU A 17 20.94 3.00 3.02
CA LEU A 17 21.77 2.92 1.82
C LEU A 17 22.36 4.28 1.40
N GLU A 18 22.64 5.14 2.38
CA GLU A 18 23.33 6.44 2.27
C GLU A 18 22.56 7.57 1.58
N THR A 19 21.75 7.28 0.56
CA THR A 19 21.01 8.31 -0.19
C THR A 19 19.51 8.03 -0.19
N GLU A 20 18.70 9.10 -0.22
CA GLU A 20 17.25 9.02 -0.35
C GLU A 20 16.82 8.19 -1.58
N VAL A 21 17.53 8.36 -2.70
CA VAL A 21 17.27 7.61 -3.95
C VAL A 21 17.49 6.11 -3.76
N LEU A 22 18.62 5.72 -3.17
CA LEU A 22 18.92 4.30 -2.94
C LEU A 22 17.96 3.67 -1.91
N ASN A 23 17.63 4.40 -0.84
CA ASN A 23 16.65 3.97 0.15
C ASN A 23 15.27 3.78 -0.50
N THR A 24 14.81 4.74 -1.30
CA THR A 24 13.54 4.65 -2.02
C THR A 24 13.52 3.46 -2.97
N LEU A 25 14.59 3.24 -3.75
CA LEU A 25 14.70 2.09 -4.64
C LEU A 25 14.67 0.77 -3.89
N HIS A 26 15.38 0.67 -2.76
CA HIS A 26 15.35 -0.51 -1.90
C HIS A 26 13.94 -0.85 -1.43
N ILE A 27 13.21 0.16 -0.95
CA ILE A 27 11.84 -0.01 -0.49
C ILE A 27 10.90 -0.45 -1.63
N LEU A 28 11.00 0.17 -2.80
CA LEU A 28 10.17 -0.20 -3.97
C LEU A 28 10.46 -1.62 -4.47
N MET A 29 11.74 -2.03 -4.49
CA MET A 29 12.12 -3.40 -4.84
C MET A 29 11.62 -4.42 -3.81
N GLY A 30 11.67 -4.06 -2.52
CA GLY A 30 11.11 -4.87 -1.45
C GLY A 30 9.62 -5.11 -1.63
N MET A 31 8.83 -4.05 -1.86
CA MET A 31 7.40 -4.19 -2.18
C MET A 31 7.14 -5.17 -3.33
N GLN A 32 7.95 -5.12 -4.39
CA GLN A 32 7.80 -6.04 -5.52
C GLN A 32 8.03 -7.50 -5.10
N THR A 33 9.02 -7.76 -4.24
CA THR A 33 9.29 -9.09 -3.69
C THR A 33 8.09 -9.59 -2.88
N GLU A 34 7.59 -8.79 -1.93
CA GLU A 34 6.47 -9.19 -1.06
C GLU A 34 5.16 -9.40 -1.83
N ILE A 35 4.92 -8.67 -2.92
CA ILE A 35 3.78 -8.96 -3.82
C ILE A 35 3.93 -10.35 -4.45
N GLY A 36 5.14 -10.74 -4.81
CA GLY A 36 5.44 -12.07 -5.35
C GLY A 36 5.16 -13.17 -4.32
N GLU A 37 5.59 -12.97 -3.08
CA GLU A 37 5.38 -13.90 -1.97
C GLU A 37 3.88 -13.97 -1.60
N LEU A 38 3.18 -12.83 -1.53
CA LEU A 38 1.74 -12.75 -1.29
C LEU A 38 0.93 -13.50 -2.37
N THR A 39 1.40 -13.49 -3.61
CA THR A 39 0.75 -14.16 -4.74
C THR A 39 0.95 -15.68 -4.70
N ASP A 40 2.04 -16.15 -4.10
CA ASP A 40 2.45 -17.55 -4.18
C ASP A 40 1.45 -18.56 -3.57
N PRO A 41 0.82 -18.32 -2.39
CA PRO A 41 -0.24 -19.16 -1.86
C PRO A 41 -1.41 -19.35 -2.83
N PHE A 42 -1.83 -18.29 -3.52
CA PHE A 42 -2.93 -18.33 -4.48
C PHE A 42 -2.52 -19.04 -5.78
N LYS A 43 -1.30 -18.80 -6.26
CA LYS A 43 -0.73 -19.56 -7.39
C LYS A 43 -0.68 -21.05 -7.06
N LYS A 44 -0.24 -21.43 -5.86
CA LYS A 44 -0.19 -22.83 -5.40
C LYS A 44 -1.57 -23.46 -5.35
N GLN A 45 -2.59 -22.73 -4.90
CA GLN A 45 -3.98 -23.18 -4.95
C GLN A 45 -4.44 -23.39 -6.40
N LEU A 46 -4.25 -22.39 -7.26
CA LEU A 46 -4.71 -22.42 -8.65
C LEU A 46 -4.03 -23.51 -9.49
N ALA A 47 -2.70 -23.64 -9.39
CA ALA A 47 -1.91 -24.52 -10.25
C ALA A 47 -1.82 -25.96 -9.72
N TYR A 48 -1.90 -26.15 -8.40
CA TYR A 48 -1.61 -27.44 -7.76
C TYR A 48 -2.71 -27.93 -6.80
N ASN A 49 -3.85 -27.24 -6.74
CA ASN A 49 -4.98 -27.56 -5.86
C ASN A 49 -4.57 -27.69 -4.37
N LYS A 50 -3.56 -26.93 -3.94
CA LYS A 50 -3.12 -26.85 -2.54
C LYS A 50 -4.03 -25.91 -1.75
N PRO A 51 -4.24 -26.15 -0.44
CA PRO A 51 -4.93 -25.18 0.41
C PRO A 51 -4.13 -23.86 0.45
N VAL A 52 -4.84 -22.74 0.59
CA VAL A 52 -4.21 -21.43 0.79
C VAL A 52 -3.57 -21.39 2.17
N ASP A 53 -2.29 -21.03 2.20
CA ASP A 53 -1.60 -20.72 3.44
C ASP A 53 -1.96 -19.30 3.90
N TRP A 54 -3.00 -19.20 4.72
CA TRP A 54 -3.46 -17.92 5.27
C TRP A 54 -2.51 -17.30 6.29
N THR A 55 -1.58 -18.08 6.85
CA THR A 55 -0.54 -17.55 7.74
C THR A 55 0.45 -16.77 6.91
N ASN A 56 0.97 -17.37 5.84
CA ASN A 56 1.83 -16.70 4.87
C ASN A 56 1.16 -15.43 4.33
N VAL A 57 -0.10 -15.51 3.89
CA VAL A 57 -0.81 -14.33 3.35
C VAL A 57 -0.83 -13.15 4.34
N LYS A 58 -0.98 -13.41 5.64
CA LYS A 58 -0.98 -12.34 6.67
C LYS A 58 0.42 -11.78 6.93
N GLU A 59 1.44 -12.63 6.87
CA GLU A 59 2.86 -12.25 7.00
C GLU A 59 3.24 -11.28 5.87
N GLU A 60 3.02 -11.66 4.61
CA GLU A 60 3.37 -10.82 3.45
C GLU A 60 2.59 -9.50 3.40
N LEU A 61 1.34 -9.49 3.88
CA LEU A 61 0.60 -8.24 4.04
C LEU A 61 1.25 -7.33 5.09
N GLY A 62 1.79 -7.91 6.16
CA GLY A 62 2.57 -7.20 7.17
C GLY A 62 3.87 -6.62 6.59
N ASP A 63 4.58 -7.40 5.79
CA ASP A 63 5.83 -6.98 5.15
C ASP A 63 5.60 -5.89 4.09
N LEU A 64 4.51 -6.00 3.31
CA LEU A 64 4.06 -4.90 2.44
C LEU A 64 3.77 -3.62 3.22
N MET A 65 3.08 -3.73 4.36
CA MET A 65 2.84 -2.57 5.22
C MET A 65 4.14 -1.99 5.78
N TRP A 66 5.12 -2.83 6.11
CA TRP A 66 6.43 -2.39 6.58
C TRP A 66 7.14 -1.57 5.51
N TYR A 67 7.12 -2.01 4.24
CA TYR A 67 7.67 -1.24 3.13
C TYR A 67 6.87 0.05 2.86
N ILE A 68 5.54 0.04 2.95
CA ILE A 68 4.71 1.25 2.78
C ILE A 68 5.03 2.28 3.86
N GLY A 69 5.13 1.86 5.12
CA GLY A 69 5.47 2.74 6.24
C GLY A 69 6.85 3.36 6.07
N ASN A 70 7.83 2.57 5.64
CA ASN A 70 9.17 3.07 5.32
C ASN A 70 9.18 4.06 4.17
N LEU A 71 8.41 3.82 3.11
CA LEU A 71 8.30 4.74 1.99
C LEU A 71 7.73 6.10 2.43
N CYS A 72 6.68 6.06 3.26
CA CYS A 72 6.10 7.28 3.83
C CYS A 72 7.13 8.03 4.69
N TYR A 73 7.87 7.32 5.53
CA TYR A 73 8.92 7.92 6.37
C TYR A 73 10.02 8.57 5.53
N ILE A 74 10.56 7.87 4.52
CA ILE A 74 11.65 8.36 3.65
C ILE A 74 11.21 9.61 2.88
N LEU A 75 9.99 9.62 2.35
CA LEU A 75 9.45 10.73 1.55
C LEU A 75 8.81 11.83 2.40
N ASN A 76 8.82 11.69 3.73
CA ASN A 76 8.17 12.58 4.68
C ASN A 76 6.67 12.80 4.36
N PHE A 77 5.97 11.70 4.07
CA PHE A 77 4.52 11.69 3.86
C PHE A 77 3.79 11.25 5.13
N ASP A 78 2.65 11.88 5.38
CA ASP A 78 1.72 11.47 6.43
C ASP A 78 0.85 10.31 5.92
N LEU A 79 0.94 9.15 6.58
CA LEU A 79 0.19 7.97 6.18
C LEU A 79 -1.31 8.13 6.46
N GLU A 80 -1.69 8.83 7.53
CA GLU A 80 -3.09 9.10 7.86
C GLU A 80 -3.72 9.96 6.77
N GLU A 81 -3.05 11.05 6.37
CA GLU A 81 -3.49 11.93 5.30
C GLU A 81 -3.67 11.16 3.97
N ILE A 82 -2.68 10.33 3.57
CA ILE A 82 -2.76 9.52 2.35
C ILE A 82 -4.03 8.65 2.34
N LEU A 83 -4.34 8.00 3.46
CA LEU A 83 -5.49 7.11 3.57
C LEU A 83 -6.81 7.89 3.59
N GLU A 84 -6.88 9.01 4.30
CA GLU A 84 -8.05 9.89 4.33
C GLU A 84 -8.38 10.41 2.93
N LYS A 85 -7.40 10.98 2.23
CA LYS A 85 -7.55 11.47 0.85
C LYS A 85 -7.97 10.38 -0.11
N ASN A 86 -7.46 9.16 0.07
CA ASN A 86 -7.89 8.02 -0.73
C ASN A 86 -9.39 7.73 -0.56
N ILE A 87 -9.87 7.70 0.69
CA ILE A 87 -11.27 7.44 1.02
C ILE A 87 -12.17 8.58 0.54
N GLU A 88 -11.80 9.84 0.73
CA GLU A 88 -12.59 10.99 0.27
C GLU A 88 -12.77 10.98 -1.25
N LYS A 89 -11.68 10.77 -1.99
CA LYS A 89 -11.71 10.60 -3.45
C LYS A 89 -12.61 9.43 -3.85
N LEU A 90 -12.52 8.29 -3.17
CA LEU A 90 -13.34 7.12 -3.48
C LEU A 90 -14.81 7.34 -3.13
N LYS A 91 -15.15 8.07 -2.05
CA LYS A 91 -16.53 8.48 -1.73
C LYS A 91 -17.09 9.44 -2.78
N ALA A 92 -16.27 10.38 -3.26
CA ALA A 92 -16.68 11.28 -4.34
C ALA A 92 -16.99 10.51 -5.63
N ARG A 93 -16.23 9.46 -5.93
CA ARG A 93 -16.48 8.56 -7.08
C ARG A 93 -17.65 7.61 -6.84
N TYR A 94 -17.73 7.02 -5.65
CA TYR A 94 -18.66 5.98 -5.25
C TYR A 94 -19.38 6.39 -3.95
N PRO A 95 -20.42 7.25 -4.01
CA PRO A 95 -21.08 7.78 -2.82
C PRO A 95 -21.66 6.71 -1.89
N GLU A 96 -22.14 5.60 -2.44
CA GLU A 96 -22.79 4.53 -1.69
C GLU A 96 -21.94 3.25 -1.68
N LYS A 97 -21.61 2.75 -2.87
CA LYS A 97 -20.88 1.51 -3.11
C LYS A 97 -20.23 1.55 -4.48
N PHE A 98 -19.40 0.55 -4.75
CA PHE A 98 -18.84 0.34 -6.09
C PHE A 98 -19.94 0.36 -7.16
N ASP A 99 -19.65 1.07 -8.25
CA ASP A 99 -20.52 1.22 -9.39
C ASP A 99 -19.65 1.17 -10.65
N SER A 100 -19.94 0.21 -11.55
CA SER A 100 -19.16 -0.01 -12.76
C SER A 100 -19.22 1.16 -13.74
N ASP A 101 -20.35 1.87 -13.80
CA ASP A 101 -20.48 3.04 -14.66
C ASP A 101 -19.59 4.17 -14.14
N LYS A 102 -19.63 4.45 -12.82
CA LYS A 102 -18.78 5.48 -12.19
C LYS A 102 -17.30 5.11 -12.19
N ALA A 103 -16.96 3.83 -12.30
CA ALA A 103 -15.59 3.38 -12.46
C ALA A 103 -15.00 3.81 -13.82
N ILE A 104 -15.83 3.85 -14.86
CA ILE A 104 -15.46 4.24 -16.22
C ILE A 104 -15.63 5.76 -16.38
N ASN A 105 -16.78 6.30 -15.99
CA ASN A 105 -17.18 7.71 -16.15
C ASN A 105 -16.77 8.56 -14.94
N ARG A 106 -15.46 8.74 -14.78
CA ARG A 106 -14.86 9.42 -13.61
C ARG A 106 -14.86 10.94 -13.77
N ASN A 107 -15.12 11.66 -12.67
CA ASN A 107 -14.86 13.10 -12.59
C ASN A 107 -13.43 13.36 -12.10
N LEU A 108 -12.47 13.37 -13.04
CA LEU A 108 -11.05 13.51 -12.73
C LEU A 108 -10.68 14.85 -12.09
N SER A 109 -11.36 15.94 -12.45
CA SER A 109 -11.13 17.26 -11.86
C SER A 109 -11.46 17.24 -10.37
N LYS A 110 -12.68 16.79 -10.03
CA LYS A 110 -13.11 16.70 -8.62
C LYS A 110 -12.22 15.75 -7.81
N GLU A 111 -11.81 14.63 -8.39
CA GLU A 111 -10.88 13.71 -7.72
C GLU A 111 -9.52 14.38 -7.45
N ARG A 112 -9.00 15.19 -8.38
CA ARG A 112 -7.74 15.92 -8.20
C ARG A 112 -7.87 17.01 -7.15
N ASP A 113 -8.94 17.80 -7.18
CA ASP A 113 -9.21 18.85 -6.19
C ASP A 113 -9.22 18.29 -4.75
N ILE A 114 -9.77 17.09 -4.56
CA ILE A 114 -9.74 16.40 -3.26
C ILE A 114 -8.30 16.04 -2.87
N LEU A 115 -7.53 15.45 -3.79
CA LEU A 115 -6.16 15.02 -3.55
C LEU A 115 -5.16 16.17 -3.29
N GLU A 116 -5.46 17.38 -3.77
CA GLU A 116 -4.60 18.58 -3.63
C GLU A 116 -5.06 19.56 -2.52
N SER A 117 -6.21 19.29 -1.88
CA SER A 117 -6.73 20.12 -0.77
C SER A 117 -6.07 19.81 0.56
#